data_AF-A0A843EXF1-F1
#
_entry.id   AF-A0A843EXF1-F1
#
_cell.length_a   1.000
_cell.length_b   1.000
_cell.length_c   1.000
_cell.angle_alpha   90.00
_cell.angle_beta   90.00
_cell.angle_gamma   90.00
#
_symmetry.space_group_name_H-M   'P 1'
#
loop_
_entity.id
_entity.type
_entity.pdbx_description
1 polymer ?
#
loop_
_entity_poly.entity_id
_entity_poly.type
_entity_poly.pdbx_seq_one_letter_code
_entity_poly.pdbx_strand_id
1 'polypeptide(L)'
;MDKLDEKIEEEILAIVEKYQKENNKLLNYLITDDEITFFSPIANGSQITAEDLQKVADILKGSFEGMEIVNQEYRFKFKMGI
;
A
#
# COMPACT_ATOMS: atom_id res chain seq x y z
N MET A 1 -12.58 0.26 13.24
CA MET A 1 -11.64 1.38 13.00
C MET A 1 -11.30 1.29 11.53
N ASP A 2 -12.10 1.92 10.68
CA ASP A 2 -12.13 1.63 9.24
C ASP A 2 -11.21 2.54 8.41
N LYS A 3 -10.33 3.32 9.05
CA LYS A 3 -9.41 4.25 8.39
C LYS A 3 -8.07 4.29 9.09
N LEU A 4 -7.01 4.41 8.30
CA LEU A 4 -5.68 4.77 8.80
C LEU A 4 -5.71 6.20 9.37
N ASP A 5 -4.81 6.49 10.29
CA ASP A 5 -4.53 7.88 10.68
C ASP A 5 -4.04 8.67 9.46
N GLU A 6 -4.54 9.89 9.29
CA GLU A 6 -4.22 10.77 8.14
C GLU A 6 -2.70 10.93 7.94
N LYS A 7 -1.94 11.00 9.05
CA LYS A 7 -0.47 11.05 9.01
C LYS A 7 0.16 9.80 8.41
N ILE A 8 -0.36 8.62 8.77
CA ILE A 8 0.11 7.34 8.25
C ILE A 8 -0.21 7.26 6.75
N GLU A 9 -1.40 7.71 6.34
CA GLU A 9 -1.78 7.78 4.92
C GLU A 9 -0.83 8.67 4.12
N GLU A 10 -0.49 9.86 4.62
CA GLU A 10 0.45 10.77 3.96
C GLU A 10 1.86 10.17 3.83
N GLU A 11 2.36 9.52 4.88
CA GLU A 11 3.68 8.87 4.86
C GLU A 11 3.74 7.71 3.85
N ILE A 12 2.70 6.89 3.80
CA ILE A 12 2.61 5.79 2.83
C ILE A 12 2.42 6.35 1.41
N LEU A 13 1.58 7.38 1.23
CA LEU A 13 1.36 8.02 -0.06
C LEU A 13 2.68 8.55 -0.65
N ALA A 14 3.52 9.19 0.16
CA ALA A 14 4.81 9.73 -0.26
C ALA A 14 5.80 8.64 -0.77
N ILE A 15 5.62 7.39 -0.33
CA ILE A 15 6.38 6.25 -0.83
C ILE A 15 5.77 5.76 -2.14
N VAL A 16 4.47 5.50 -2.15
CA VAL A 16 3.81 4.86 -3.30
C VAL A 16 3.67 5.79 -4.50
N GLU A 17 3.56 7.11 -4.31
CA GLU A 17 3.35 8.08 -5.40
C GLU A 17 4.48 8.09 -6.42
N LYS A 18 5.70 7.71 -6.01
CA LYS A 18 6.89 7.59 -6.88
C LYS A 18 6.70 6.56 -7.98
N TYR A 19 5.81 5.60 -7.74
CA TYR A 19 5.51 4.51 -8.65
C TYR A 19 4.27 4.78 -9.48
N GLN A 20 3.57 5.88 -9.24
CA GLN A 20 2.32 6.22 -9.90
C GLN A 20 2.54 7.27 -11.00
N LYS A 21 1.69 7.25 -12.01
CA LYS A 21 1.66 8.31 -13.04
C LYS A 21 1.20 9.63 -12.42
N GLU A 22 1.80 10.75 -12.85
CA GLU A 22 1.59 12.10 -12.28
C GLU A 22 0.12 12.49 -12.05
N ASN A 23 -0.80 12.01 -12.91
CA ASN A 23 -2.22 12.39 -12.86
C ASN A 23 -3.11 11.43 -12.05
N ASN A 24 -2.55 10.45 -11.34
CA ASN A 24 -3.35 9.38 -10.77
C ASN A 24 -2.81 8.87 -9.42
N LYS A 25 -2.38 9.85 -8.60
CA LYS A 25 -1.92 9.69 -7.21
C LYS A 25 -3.08 9.25 -6.33
N LEU A 26 -3.22 7.95 -6.13
CA LEU A 26 -4.27 7.31 -5.34
C LEU A 26 -3.67 6.26 -4.41
N LEU A 27 -4.01 6.35 -3.13
CA LEU A 27 -3.75 5.30 -2.14
C LEU A 27 -5.08 4.58 -1.87
N ASN A 28 -5.37 3.57 -2.68
CA ASN A 28 -6.54 2.71 -2.45
C ASN A 28 -6.14 1.60 -1.49
N TYR A 29 -6.90 1.41 -0.42
CA TYR A 29 -6.65 0.34 0.54
C TYR A 29 -7.94 -0.19 1.17
N LEU A 30 -7.85 -1.39 1.75
CA LEU A 30 -8.91 -2.04 2.51
C LEU A 30 -8.30 -2.60 3.79
N ILE A 31 -8.90 -2.26 4.93
CA ILE A 31 -8.52 -2.80 6.24
C ILE A 31 -9.54 -3.87 6.62
N THR A 32 -9.08 -5.05 7.00
CA THR A 32 -9.90 -6.16 7.52
C THR A 32 -9.20 -6.75 8.73
N ASP A 33 -9.85 -6.70 9.89
CA ASP A 33 -9.28 -7.17 11.17
C ASP A 33 -7.88 -6.56 11.43
N ASP A 34 -6.84 -7.38 11.35
CA ASP A 34 -5.42 -7.03 11.51
C ASP A 34 -4.64 -6.99 10.18
N GLU A 35 -5.32 -7.00 9.02
CA GLU A 35 -4.71 -6.91 7.69
C GLU A 35 -5.11 -5.60 6.98
N ILE A 36 -4.15 -5.00 6.28
CA ILE A 36 -4.40 -3.95 5.29
C ILE A 36 -3.88 -4.39 3.92
N THR A 37 -4.75 -4.26 2.91
CA THR A 37 -4.40 -4.51 1.50
C THR A 37 -4.39 -3.20 0.75
N PHE A 38 -3.26 -2.84 0.12
CA PHE A 38 -3.17 -1.73 -0.82
C PHE A 38 -3.39 -2.20 -2.25
N PHE A 39 -4.11 -1.40 -3.03
CA PHE A 39 -4.47 -1.67 -4.42
C PHE A 39 -3.80 -0.67 -5.34
N SER A 40 -3.08 -1.18 -6.33
CA SER A 40 -2.46 -0.35 -7.37
C SER A 40 -2.73 -0.95 -8.74
N PRO A 41 -3.51 -0.30 -9.61
CA PRO A 41 -3.70 -0.79 -10.98
C PRO A 41 -2.36 -0.87 -11.71
N ILE A 42 -2.10 -1.94 -12.46
CA ILE A 42 -0.85 -2.07 -13.24
C ILE A 42 -0.74 -0.91 -14.25
N ALA A 43 -1.87 -0.44 -14.78
CA ALA A 43 -1.92 0.72 -15.66
C ALA A 43 -1.50 2.03 -14.96
N ASN A 44 -1.54 2.07 -13.62
CA ASN A 44 -1.26 3.26 -12.82
C ASN A 44 0.23 3.57 -12.66
N GLY A 45 1.13 2.68 -13.09
CA GLY A 45 2.56 2.95 -13.12
C GLY A 45 3.41 1.70 -12.97
N SER A 46 4.47 1.78 -12.18
CA SER A 46 5.46 0.71 -12.01
C SER A 46 5.18 -0.13 -10.77
N GLN A 47 5.73 -1.35 -10.74
CA GLN A 47 5.69 -2.18 -9.53
C GLN A 47 6.50 -1.52 -8.41
N ILE A 48 5.94 -1.47 -7.20
CA ILE A 48 6.61 -0.97 -5.99
C ILE A 48 7.73 -1.94 -5.62
N THR A 49 8.91 -1.41 -5.27
CA THR A 49 10.05 -2.24 -4.87
C THR A 49 9.83 -2.90 -3.51
N ALA A 50 10.46 -4.06 -3.29
CA ALA A 50 10.40 -4.76 -2.00
C ALA A 50 10.94 -3.90 -0.84
N GLU A 51 11.96 -3.06 -1.09
CA GLU A 51 12.50 -2.15 -0.08
C GLU A 51 11.46 -1.10 0.36
N ASP A 52 10.75 -0.50 -0.59
CA ASP A 52 9.72 0.49 -0.26
C ASP A 52 8.47 -0.15 0.35
N LEU A 53 8.11 -1.38 -0.05
CA LEU A 53 7.08 -2.16 0.64
C LEU A 53 7.48 -2.43 2.10
N GLN A 54 8.75 -2.74 2.37
CA GLN A 54 9.22 -2.92 3.74
C GLN A 54 9.06 -1.64 4.57
N LYS A 55 9.37 -0.46 4.00
CA LYS A 55 9.15 0.83 4.68
C LYS A 55 7.68 1.07 5.02
N VAL A 56 6.76 0.67 4.11
CA VAL A 56 5.32 0.74 4.38
C VAL A 56 4.94 -0.18 5.54
N ALA A 57 5.50 -1.40 5.61
CA ALA A 57 5.30 -2.29 6.75
C ALA A 57 5.81 -1.68 8.06
N ASP A 58 6.96 -1.02 8.06
CA ASP A 58 7.53 -0.34 9.24
C ASP A 58 6.61 0.79 9.74
N ILE A 59 6.04 1.60 8.83
CA ILE A 59 5.07 2.66 9.17
C ILE A 59 3.82 2.06 9.83
N LEU A 60 3.33 0.94 9.30
CA LEU A 60 2.19 0.20 9.84
C LEU A 60 2.51 -0.58 11.12
N LYS A 61 3.76 -0.51 11.60
CA LYS A 61 4.31 -1.33 12.70
C LYS A 61 4.06 -2.82 12.49
N GLY A 62 4.08 -3.24 11.23
CA GLY A 62 3.57 -4.51 10.78
C GLY A 62 4.57 -5.35 9.98
N SER A 63 4.06 -6.34 9.26
CA SER A 63 4.83 -7.16 8.32
C SER A 63 4.20 -7.15 6.93
N PHE A 64 5.03 -7.19 5.90
CA PHE A 64 4.58 -7.42 4.53
C PHE A 64 4.32 -8.92 4.33
N GLU A 65 3.07 -9.29 4.03
CA GLU A 65 2.65 -10.69 3.90
C GLU A 65 2.75 -11.20 2.46
N GLY A 66 2.68 -10.31 1.47
CA GLY A 66 2.90 -10.69 0.08
C GLY A 66 2.24 -9.77 -0.94
N MET A 67 2.52 -10.07 -2.21
CA MET A 67 1.93 -9.41 -3.37
C MET A 67 1.16 -10.42 -4.21
N GLU A 68 -0.05 -10.04 -4.61
CA GLU A 68 -0.86 -10.79 -5.59
C GLU A 68 -1.24 -9.87 -6.76
N ILE A 69 -1.50 -10.47 -7.93
CA ILE A 69 -2.00 -9.74 -9.10
C ILE A 69 -3.38 -10.31 -9.43
N VAL A 70 -4.41 -9.48 -9.36
CA VAL A 70 -5.79 -9.87 -9.63
C VAL A 70 -6.40 -8.85 -10.59
N ASN A 71 -6.97 -9.28 -11.72
CA ASN A 71 -7.65 -8.40 -12.68
C ASN A 71 -6.85 -7.15 -13.11
N GLN A 72 -5.54 -7.31 -13.38
CA GLN A 72 -4.62 -6.22 -13.73
C GLN A 72 -4.40 -5.17 -12.62
N GLU A 73 -4.53 -5.58 -11.37
CA GLU A 73 -4.29 -4.77 -10.18
C GLU A 73 -3.31 -5.50 -9.25
N TYR A 74 -2.24 -4.80 -8.85
CA TYR A 74 -1.36 -5.24 -7.77
C TYR A 74 -2.07 -5.08 -6.43
N ARG A 75 -2.00 -6.13 -5.61
CA ARG A 75 -2.51 -6.18 -4.25
C ARG A 75 -1.37 -6.45 -3.30
N PHE A 76 -1.06 -5.50 -2.43
CA PHE A 76 0.00 -5.61 -1.44
C PHE A 76 -0.62 -5.79 -0.06
N LYS A 77 -0.42 -6.97 0.53
CA LYS A 77 -0.98 -7.33 1.84
C LYS A 77 0.03 -7.08 2.94
N PHE A 78 -0.46 -6.49 4.02
CA PHE A 78 0.30 -6.19 5.21
C PHE A 78 -0.48 -6.61 6.43
N LYS A 79 0.20 -7.28 7.37
CA LYS A 79 -0.31 -7.49 8.70
C LYS A 79 0.03 -6.27 9.55
N MET A 80 -0.95 -5.66 10.19
CA MET A 80 -0.79 -4.51 11.07
C MET A 80 -0.39 -4.97 12.47
N GLY A 81 0.65 -4.38 13.06
CA GLY A 81 1.06 -4.66 14.45
C GLY A 81 0.58 -3.57 15.41
N ILE A 82 -0.73 -3.30 15.39
CA ILE A 82 -1.39 -2.29 16.24
C ILE A 82 -1.40 -2.72 17.71
#